data_AF-A0A9D5WUH5-F1
#
_entry.id   AF-A0A9D5WUH5-F1
#
_cell.length_a   1.000
_cell.length_b   1.000
_cell.length_c   1.000
_cell.angle_alpha   90.00
_cell.angle_beta   90.00
_cell.angle_gamma   90.00
#
_symmetry.space_group_name_H-M   'P 1'
#
loop_
_entity.id
_entity.type
_entity.pdbx_description
1 polymer ?
#
loop_
_entity_poly.entity_id
_entity_poly.type
_entity_poly.pdbx_seq_one_letter_code
_entity_poly.pdbx_strand_id
1 'polypeptide(L)'
;MILLKLHINICNWSKIRLFLLFVLCNLTFGESYAQYYSFKTEEFYENRCPKTTGKKLYTSCADINGKCWKIKTDAEIREIGEYAVCLKVGTSSNGASYLTLTPTLDKSKIRKITIIADTGSNKSYNKLLRAEICFGDKNACFSAAYPNDSITSFSLENIGYTNIPEVKVFYDKSKKYTIAIHRIEITNEIIQNEDNSTTITSNKNVENNIIQVRRTLSKDYWNTFCLPFDVNEDSVKLHLNNPELREFTGNVNGTTMLFKDTTAIKAGVPYIIKPTKEVVNPIFRNVVITAVEPKEITDNTGTYAFVGAYSPTELKTDGTELFLGDKDYLYKPLKDDNKIKGMRAFFRIKDASQAKQSQYGISIDETTTITLPNTKNIPSTIQERIYTLDGRQVHSTHNLKSGIYIKNGKKIYIN
;
A
#
# COMPACT_ATOMS: atom_id res chain seq x y z
N MET A 1 -24.63 -12.82 49.17
CA MET A 1 -23.87 -11.68 48.60
C MET A 1 -22.38 -11.99 48.34
N ILE A 2 -21.74 -12.88 49.10
CA ILE A 2 -20.30 -13.22 48.95
C ILE A 2 -20.03 -14.14 47.73
N LEU A 3 -20.90 -15.13 47.44
CA LEU A 3 -20.74 -16.01 46.28
C LEU A 3 -20.80 -15.28 44.93
N LEU A 4 -21.64 -14.24 44.80
CA LEU A 4 -21.77 -13.48 43.55
C LEU A 4 -20.50 -12.67 43.25
N LYS A 5 -19.85 -12.10 44.29
CA LYS A 5 -18.57 -11.40 44.15
C LYS A 5 -17.42 -12.35 43.78
N LEU A 6 -17.42 -13.58 44.31
CA LEU A 6 -16.43 -14.59 43.97
C LEU A 6 -16.57 -15.03 42.50
N HIS A 7 -17.80 -15.25 42.03
CA HIS A 7 -18.08 -15.67 40.66
C HIS A 7 -17.72 -14.58 39.63
N ILE A 8 -18.00 -13.30 39.93
CA ILE A 8 -17.59 -12.17 39.09
C ILE A 8 -16.06 -12.04 39.03
N ASN A 9 -15.35 -12.26 40.14
CA ASN A 9 -13.88 -12.22 40.15
C ASN A 9 -13.26 -13.36 39.35
N ILE A 10 -13.82 -14.57 39.43
CA ILE A 10 -13.37 -15.74 38.65
C ILE A 10 -13.63 -15.53 37.15
N CYS A 11 -14.80 -15.00 36.76
CA CYS A 11 -15.08 -14.65 35.37
C CYS A 11 -14.18 -13.52 34.85
N ASN A 12 -13.86 -12.51 35.67
CA ASN A 12 -12.92 -11.46 35.29
C ASN A 12 -11.49 -11.99 35.16
N TRP A 13 -11.04 -12.89 36.05
CA TRP A 13 -9.74 -13.55 35.93
C TRP A 13 -9.64 -14.47 34.72
N SER A 14 -10.71 -15.18 34.38
CA SER A 14 -10.84 -15.96 33.15
C SER A 14 -10.75 -15.07 31.90
N LYS A 15 -11.48 -13.93 31.88
CA LYS A 15 -11.41 -12.96 30.77
C LYS A 15 -10.05 -12.27 30.67
N ILE A 16 -9.42 -11.93 31.81
CA ILE A 16 -8.08 -11.35 31.87
C ILE A 16 -7.02 -12.36 31.40
N ARG A 17 -7.15 -13.64 31.78
CA ARG A 17 -6.29 -14.71 31.26
C ARG A 17 -6.50 -14.93 29.77
N LEU A 18 -7.74 -14.90 29.27
CA LEU A 18 -8.02 -15.06 27.84
C LEU A 18 -7.50 -13.85 27.04
N PHE A 19 -7.62 -12.63 27.59
CA PHE A 19 -7.08 -11.40 27.01
C PHE A 19 -5.55 -11.36 27.06
N LEU A 20 -4.94 -11.79 28.16
CA LEU A 20 -3.49 -11.98 28.26
C LEU A 20 -3.02 -13.09 27.33
N LEU A 21 -3.77 -14.18 27.16
CA LEU A 21 -3.46 -15.23 26.19
C LEU A 21 -3.62 -14.70 24.76
N PHE A 22 -4.58 -13.82 24.47
CA PHE A 22 -4.72 -13.16 23.18
C PHE A 22 -3.57 -12.18 22.93
N VAL A 23 -3.18 -11.40 23.92
CA VAL A 23 -2.04 -10.47 23.86
C VAL A 23 -0.73 -11.24 23.74
N LEU A 24 -0.56 -12.33 24.50
CA LEU A 24 0.59 -13.24 24.40
C LEU A 24 0.58 -14.01 23.08
N CYS A 25 -0.55 -14.49 22.57
CA CYS A 25 -0.63 -15.11 21.25
C CYS A 25 -0.34 -14.09 20.14
N ASN A 26 -0.74 -12.82 20.29
CA ASN A 26 -0.31 -11.75 19.38
C ASN A 26 1.17 -11.34 19.55
N LEU A 27 1.78 -11.58 20.72
CA LEU A 27 3.21 -11.36 21.00
C LEU A 27 4.10 -12.56 20.61
N THR A 28 3.58 -13.79 20.66
CA THR A 28 4.30 -15.04 20.34
C THR A 28 4.05 -15.52 18.92
N PHE A 29 2.96 -15.08 18.26
CA PHE A 29 2.78 -15.13 16.81
C PHE A 29 3.05 -13.76 16.15
N GLY A 30 3.68 -12.85 16.89
CA GLY A 30 3.99 -11.48 16.49
C GLY A 30 5.27 -11.33 15.67
N GLU A 31 5.81 -12.38 15.04
CA GLU A 31 6.67 -12.19 13.88
C GLU A 31 5.79 -11.89 12.66
N SER A 32 5.07 -10.76 12.72
CA SER A 32 4.33 -10.24 11.58
C SER A 32 5.35 -9.74 10.57
N TYR A 33 5.82 -10.62 9.69
CA TYR A 33 6.79 -10.28 8.66
C TYR A 33 6.20 -9.27 7.67
N ALA A 34 6.30 -7.99 8.02
CA ALA A 34 6.30 -6.90 7.06
C ALA A 34 7.65 -6.94 6.30
N GLN A 35 7.82 -6.11 5.28
CA GLN A 35 9.02 -6.05 4.41
C GLN A 35 10.12 -5.38 5.18
N TYR A 36 10.55 -6.08 6.22
CA TYR A 36 11.72 -5.79 6.97
C TYR A 36 12.71 -6.90 6.68
N TYR A 37 13.88 -6.48 6.24
CA TYR A 37 15.02 -7.36 6.16
C TYR A 37 15.52 -7.47 7.60
N SER A 38 15.21 -8.58 8.26
CA SER A 38 15.86 -8.91 9.52
C SER A 38 17.25 -9.39 9.19
N PHE A 39 18.24 -8.92 9.93
CA PHE A 39 19.61 -9.30 9.67
C PHE A 39 20.09 -10.15 10.84
N LYS A 40 20.62 -11.33 10.56
CA LYS A 40 21.37 -12.11 11.55
C LYS A 40 22.84 -12.09 11.19
N THR A 41 23.71 -12.02 12.19
CA THR A 41 25.14 -11.89 11.90
C THR A 41 25.71 -13.16 11.25
N GLU A 42 25.18 -14.33 11.56
CA GLU A 42 25.58 -15.62 10.98
C GLU A 42 25.48 -15.63 9.44
N GLU A 43 24.40 -15.06 8.88
CA GLU A 43 24.15 -14.98 7.43
C GLU A 43 25.25 -14.22 6.69
N PHE A 44 25.91 -13.26 7.36
CA PHE A 44 27.01 -12.48 6.79
C PHE A 44 28.39 -12.96 7.24
N TYR A 45 28.49 -13.74 8.31
CA TYR A 45 29.78 -14.12 8.84
C TYR A 45 30.50 -15.11 7.91
N GLU A 46 29.76 -16.06 7.35
CA GLU A 46 30.30 -17.13 6.50
C GLU A 46 30.96 -16.62 5.20
N ASN A 47 30.54 -15.45 4.70
CA ASN A 47 30.99 -14.88 3.42
C ASN A 47 32.01 -13.72 3.55
N ARG A 48 32.77 -13.66 4.66
CA ARG A 48 33.66 -12.53 4.98
C ARG A 48 35.01 -12.59 4.24
N CYS A 49 35.31 -11.55 3.48
CA CYS A 49 36.64 -11.32 2.90
C CYS A 49 37.34 -10.12 3.58
N PRO A 50 38.29 -10.33 4.50
CA PRO A 50 39.08 -9.24 5.06
C PRO A 50 40.12 -8.74 4.03
N LYS A 51 40.09 -7.45 3.67
CA LYS A 51 41.19 -6.84 2.91
C LYS A 51 42.26 -6.31 3.86
N THR A 52 43.47 -6.84 3.76
CA THR A 52 44.66 -6.47 4.57
C THR A 52 45.61 -5.55 3.79
N THR A 53 45.14 -4.40 3.34
CA THR A 53 46.02 -3.34 2.80
C THR A 53 45.72 -2.00 3.49
N GLY A 54 46.49 -1.70 4.55
CA GLY A 54 46.59 -0.38 5.20
C GLY A 54 45.35 0.17 5.94
N LYS A 55 44.14 -0.12 5.49
CA LYS A 55 42.85 0.22 6.13
C LYS A 55 42.06 -1.06 6.37
N LYS A 56 41.62 -1.30 7.62
CA LYS A 56 40.71 -2.40 7.94
C LYS A 56 39.42 -2.19 7.16
N LEU A 57 39.15 -3.07 6.19
CA LEU A 57 37.91 -3.10 5.43
C LEU A 57 37.39 -4.53 5.41
N TYR A 58 36.18 -4.71 5.90
CA TYR A 58 35.48 -5.98 5.91
C TYR A 58 34.27 -5.89 5.00
N THR A 59 34.12 -6.90 4.15
CA THR A 59 32.99 -7.03 3.23
C THR A 59 32.42 -8.43 3.29
N SER A 60 31.11 -8.55 3.13
CA SER A 60 30.38 -9.81 3.04
C SER A 60 29.08 -9.61 2.27
N CYS A 61 28.33 -10.68 2.04
CA CYS A 61 26.96 -10.62 1.55
C CYS A 61 26.11 -11.76 2.10
N ALA A 62 24.80 -11.52 2.16
CA ALA A 62 23.79 -12.49 2.54
C ALA A 62 22.53 -12.30 1.69
N ASP A 63 21.83 -13.39 1.37
CA ASP A 63 20.51 -13.33 0.75
C ASP A 63 19.43 -13.33 1.83
N ILE A 64 18.67 -12.23 1.91
CA ILE A 64 17.61 -12.04 2.90
C ILE A 64 16.32 -11.76 2.14
N ASN A 65 15.32 -12.61 2.35
CA ASN A 65 14.03 -12.55 1.63
C ASN A 65 14.21 -12.48 0.10
N GLY A 66 15.12 -13.30 -0.43
CA GLY A 66 15.40 -13.40 -1.87
C GLY A 66 16.12 -12.20 -2.48
N LYS A 67 16.66 -11.29 -1.65
CA LYS A 67 17.47 -10.14 -2.11
C LYS A 67 18.86 -10.20 -1.47
N CYS A 68 19.90 -10.02 -2.29
CA CYS A 68 21.27 -9.99 -1.81
C CYS A 68 21.58 -8.64 -1.14
N TRP A 69 22.05 -8.69 0.10
CA TRP A 69 22.54 -7.55 0.85
C TRP A 69 24.05 -7.63 0.95
N LYS A 70 24.76 -6.61 0.47
CA LYS A 70 26.21 -6.49 0.58
C LYS A 70 26.57 -5.56 1.73
N ILE A 71 27.43 -6.02 2.64
CA ILE A 71 27.92 -5.22 3.76
C ILE A 71 29.33 -4.69 3.50
N LYS A 72 29.61 -3.46 3.94
CA LYS A 72 30.97 -2.94 4.14
C LYS A 72 31.10 -2.26 5.50
N THR A 73 32.22 -2.46 6.19
CA THR A 73 32.52 -1.82 7.48
C THR A 73 34.03 -1.78 7.73
N ASP A 74 34.48 -0.97 8.69
CA ASP A 74 35.87 -0.88 9.14
C ASP A 74 36.21 -1.73 10.37
N ALA A 75 35.24 -2.49 10.89
CA ALA A 75 35.44 -3.42 12.00
C ALA A 75 34.91 -4.82 11.69
N GLU A 76 35.33 -5.77 12.52
CA GLU A 76 34.98 -7.18 12.36
C GLU A 76 33.47 -7.41 12.42
N ILE A 77 32.95 -8.15 11.43
CA ILE A 77 31.63 -8.80 11.48
C ILE A 77 31.82 -10.04 12.37
N ARG A 78 31.14 -10.09 13.51
CA ARG A 78 31.42 -11.10 14.55
C ARG A 78 30.28 -12.10 14.65
N GLU A 79 30.57 -13.39 14.48
CA GLU A 79 29.63 -14.44 14.84
C GLU A 79 29.22 -14.32 16.32
N ILE A 80 27.93 -14.21 16.56
CA ILE A 80 27.35 -13.99 17.89
C ILE A 80 26.44 -15.15 18.32
N GLY A 81 26.49 -16.26 17.58
CA GLY A 81 25.67 -17.45 17.78
C GLY A 81 24.22 -17.29 17.31
N GLU A 82 23.50 -18.41 17.25
CA GLU A 82 22.14 -18.59 16.69
C GLU A 82 21.07 -17.68 17.33
N TYR A 83 21.32 -17.16 18.54
CA TYR A 83 20.36 -16.32 19.28
C TYR A 83 20.46 -14.83 18.97
N ALA A 84 21.36 -14.43 18.08
CA ALA A 84 21.54 -13.03 17.73
C ALA A 84 20.61 -12.58 16.59
N VAL A 85 19.53 -11.89 16.96
CA VAL A 85 18.53 -11.32 16.05
C VAL A 85 18.95 -9.99 15.39
N CYS A 86 20.26 -9.76 15.22
CA CYS A 86 20.80 -8.55 14.57
C CYS A 86 22.12 -8.82 13.83
N LEU A 87 22.43 -7.96 12.86
CA LEU A 87 23.75 -7.85 12.23
C LEU A 87 24.63 -6.90 13.05
N LYS A 88 25.69 -7.45 13.63
CA LYS A 88 26.58 -6.75 14.55
C LYS A 88 27.99 -6.63 13.99
N VAL A 89 28.54 -5.43 14.08
CA VAL A 89 29.93 -5.14 13.71
C VAL A 89 30.66 -4.41 14.83
N GLY A 90 31.92 -4.76 15.02
CA GLY A 90 32.79 -4.18 16.03
C GLY A 90 32.45 -4.56 17.48
N THR A 91 33.39 -4.30 18.38
CA THR A 91 33.28 -4.57 19.82
C THR A 91 33.49 -3.30 20.64
N SER A 92 33.41 -3.40 21.97
CA SER A 92 33.80 -2.31 22.87
C SER A 92 35.29 -1.96 22.77
N SER A 93 36.16 -2.92 22.42
CA SER A 93 37.60 -2.73 22.30
C SER A 93 38.06 -2.39 20.87
N ASN A 94 37.31 -2.81 19.85
CA ASN A 94 37.59 -2.56 18.44
C ASN A 94 36.27 -2.24 17.71
N GLY A 95 35.74 -1.05 17.98
CA GLY A 95 34.45 -0.59 17.47
C GLY A 95 34.46 -0.27 15.97
N ALA A 96 33.28 -0.27 15.36
CA ALA A 96 33.05 0.21 14.01
C ALA A 96 32.82 1.71 14.01
N SER A 97 33.37 2.41 13.02
CA SER A 97 32.97 3.80 12.73
C SER A 97 31.74 3.86 11.84
N TYR A 98 31.53 2.85 11.00
CA TYR A 98 30.36 2.75 10.12
C TYR A 98 30.01 1.30 9.77
N LEU A 99 28.79 1.12 9.29
CA LEU A 99 28.29 -0.07 8.61
C LEU A 99 27.48 0.40 7.40
N THR A 100 27.83 -0.06 6.20
CA THR A 100 27.00 0.15 5.01
C THR A 100 26.36 -1.15 4.54
N LEU A 101 25.13 -1.04 4.07
CA LEU A 101 24.32 -2.10 3.48
C LEU A 101 23.86 -1.65 2.09
N THR A 102 24.29 -2.37 1.07
CA THR A 102 23.88 -2.17 -0.32
C THR A 102 22.99 -3.33 -0.74
N PRO A 103 21.68 -3.12 -0.90
CA PRO A 103 20.80 -4.18 -1.37
C PRO A 103 20.79 -4.24 -2.90
N THR A 104 20.65 -5.44 -3.45
CA THR A 104 20.36 -5.63 -4.88
C THR A 104 18.84 -5.61 -5.09
N LEU A 105 18.25 -4.42 -5.00
CA LEU A 105 16.81 -4.23 -5.25
C LEU A 105 16.58 -3.81 -6.69
N ASP A 106 15.55 -4.38 -7.28
CA ASP A 106 15.00 -3.93 -8.53
C ASP A 106 14.34 -2.56 -8.34
N LYS A 107 14.16 -1.82 -9.45
CA LYS A 107 13.62 -0.46 -9.38
C LYS A 107 12.17 -0.48 -8.88
N SER A 108 11.86 0.32 -7.88
CA SER A 108 10.52 0.40 -7.28
C SER A 108 10.28 1.79 -6.71
N LYS A 109 9.04 2.30 -6.79
CA LYS A 109 8.67 3.53 -6.09
C LYS A 109 8.65 3.24 -4.59
N ILE A 110 9.60 3.81 -3.87
CA ILE A 110 9.74 3.62 -2.42
C ILE A 110 9.17 4.83 -1.72
N ARG A 111 8.23 4.62 -0.81
CA ARG A 111 7.61 5.69 -0.02
C ARG A 111 8.43 6.01 1.22
N LYS A 112 8.83 4.97 1.95
CA LYS A 112 9.43 5.09 3.27
C LYS A 112 10.46 4.00 3.50
N ILE A 113 11.55 4.37 4.16
CA ILE A 113 12.52 3.42 4.71
C ILE A 113 12.65 3.68 6.20
N THR A 114 12.67 2.61 6.99
CA THR A 114 12.93 2.68 8.43
C THR A 114 14.06 1.73 8.78
N ILE A 115 15.05 2.20 9.53
CA ILE A 115 16.19 1.41 10.01
C ILE A 115 16.10 1.34 11.51
N ILE A 116 16.15 0.13 12.05
CA ILE A 116 16.15 -0.15 13.48
C ILE A 116 17.53 -0.63 13.87
N ALA A 117 18.25 0.18 14.65
CA ALA A 117 19.64 -0.07 15.00
C ALA A 117 19.98 0.41 16.42
N ASP A 118 21.05 -0.14 16.98
CA ASP A 118 21.60 0.28 18.28
C ASP A 118 23.11 0.03 18.37
N THR A 119 23.67 0.32 19.54
CA THR A 119 25.11 0.22 19.83
C THR A 119 25.53 -1.09 20.53
N GLY A 120 24.74 -2.15 20.37
CA GLY A 120 24.93 -3.45 21.01
C GLY A 120 24.65 -3.40 22.51
N SER A 121 25.64 -3.75 23.33
CA SER A 121 25.49 -3.84 24.79
C SER A 121 25.51 -2.46 25.48
N ASN A 122 26.08 -1.42 24.86
CA ASN A 122 26.23 -0.11 25.51
C ASN A 122 25.29 0.93 24.90
N LYS A 123 24.01 0.85 25.27
CA LYS A 123 22.94 1.67 24.70
C LYS A 123 23.04 3.17 24.97
N SER A 124 23.85 3.60 25.94
CA SER A 124 24.05 5.03 26.25
C SER A 124 24.59 5.86 25.07
N TYR A 125 25.15 5.17 24.07
CA TYR A 125 25.68 5.77 22.84
C TYR A 125 24.69 5.78 21.67
N ASN A 126 23.46 5.27 21.84
CA ASN A 126 22.42 5.30 20.80
C ASN A 126 22.17 6.71 20.27
N LYS A 127 22.25 7.74 21.14
CA LYS A 127 22.14 9.16 20.78
C LYS A 127 23.21 9.66 19.79
N LEU A 128 24.33 8.95 19.65
CA LEU A 128 25.42 9.28 18.75
C LEU A 128 25.27 8.61 17.37
N LEU A 129 24.38 7.61 17.25
CA LEU A 129 24.13 6.96 15.97
C LEU A 129 23.42 7.91 15.00
N ARG A 130 23.78 7.78 13.74
CA ARG A 130 23.19 8.45 12.59
C ARG A 130 22.96 7.41 11.49
N ALA A 131 22.00 7.68 10.63
CA ALA A 131 21.80 6.92 9.42
C ALA A 131 21.61 7.86 8.23
N GLU A 132 22.08 7.45 7.06
CA GLU A 132 21.89 8.13 5.78
C GLU A 132 21.65 7.12 4.66
N ILE A 133 20.91 7.54 3.63
CA ILE A 133 20.89 6.85 2.33
C ILE A 133 21.83 7.60 1.39
N CYS A 134 22.80 6.89 0.83
CA CYS A 134 23.81 7.45 -0.06
C CYS A 134 23.44 7.23 -1.52
N PHE A 135 22.86 8.24 -2.17
CA PHE A 135 22.55 8.27 -3.60
C PHE A 135 23.74 8.78 -4.43
N GLY A 136 24.78 7.95 -4.56
CA GLY A 136 26.01 8.38 -5.24
C GLY A 136 26.63 9.58 -4.51
N ASP A 137 26.67 10.75 -5.16
CA ASP A 137 27.22 11.98 -4.59
C ASP A 137 26.23 12.76 -3.71
N LYS A 138 24.97 12.34 -3.62
CA LYS A 138 23.93 12.98 -2.81
C LYS A 138 23.55 12.08 -1.63
N ASN A 139 23.52 12.64 -0.43
CA ASN A 139 23.04 11.91 0.76
C ASN A 139 21.69 12.46 1.21
N ALA A 140 20.77 11.55 1.55
CA ALA A 140 19.56 11.89 2.29
C ALA A 140 19.75 11.43 3.74
N CYS A 141 19.92 12.39 4.64
CA CYS A 141 20.01 12.09 6.08
C CYS A 141 18.64 11.68 6.61
N PHE A 142 18.60 10.60 7.39
CA PHE A 142 17.38 10.24 8.11
C PHE A 142 17.15 11.22 9.27
N SER A 143 15.90 11.54 9.57
CA SER A 143 15.56 12.06 10.88
C SER A 143 15.64 10.91 11.89
N ALA A 144 16.42 11.09 12.96
CA ALA A 144 16.39 10.17 14.10
C ALA A 144 15.03 10.36 14.79
N ALA A 145 14.12 9.39 14.66
CA ALA A 145 12.76 9.58 15.13
C ALA A 145 12.68 9.47 16.65
N TYR A 146 13.46 8.59 17.29
CA TYR A 146 13.46 8.40 18.75
C TYR A 146 14.76 7.74 19.20
N PRO A 147 15.84 8.48 19.53
CA PRO A 147 16.97 7.89 20.24
C PRO A 147 16.56 7.70 21.71
N ASN A 148 16.15 6.49 22.10
CA ASN A 148 16.03 6.13 23.52
C ASN A 148 17.20 5.22 23.92
N ASP A 149 17.35 4.99 25.23
CA ASP A 149 18.45 4.19 25.79
C ASP A 149 18.30 2.68 25.50
N SER A 150 17.45 2.26 24.55
CA SER A 150 17.26 0.85 24.19
C SER A 150 17.50 0.60 22.70
N ILE A 151 16.85 1.34 21.81
CA ILE A 151 16.97 1.17 20.36
C ILE A 151 16.73 2.50 19.63
N THR A 152 17.39 2.69 18.48
CA THR A 152 17.19 3.88 17.65
C THR A 152 16.44 3.51 16.38
N SER A 153 15.38 4.26 16.09
CA SER A 153 14.65 4.18 14.82
C SER A 153 14.99 5.39 13.95
N PHE A 154 15.51 5.14 12.74
CA PHE A 154 15.75 6.13 11.71
C PHE A 154 14.69 5.99 10.62
N SER A 155 13.97 7.05 10.27
CA SER A 155 12.96 6.99 9.21
C SER A 155 13.14 8.10 8.18
N LEU A 156 12.99 7.76 6.91
CA LEU A 156 12.96 8.71 5.79
C LEU A 156 11.69 8.45 4.99
N GLU A 157 10.88 9.48 4.79
CA GLU A 157 9.59 9.41 4.10
C GLU A 157 9.59 10.27 2.83
N ASN A 158 8.64 10.01 1.94
CA ASN A 158 8.48 10.69 0.64
C ASN A 158 9.72 10.56 -0.24
N ILE A 159 10.29 9.35 -0.28
CA ILE A 159 11.47 9.06 -1.09
C ILE A 159 11.07 9.13 -2.57
N GLY A 160 11.54 10.15 -3.29
CA GLY A 160 11.26 10.32 -4.72
C GLY A 160 12.12 9.44 -5.64
N TYR A 161 12.83 8.47 -5.09
CA TYR A 161 13.81 7.64 -5.79
C TYR A 161 13.29 6.24 -6.03
N THR A 162 13.74 5.63 -7.13
CA THR A 162 13.31 4.30 -7.55
C THR A 162 14.25 3.19 -7.13
N ASN A 163 15.33 3.49 -6.41
CA ASN A 163 16.32 2.51 -5.94
C ASN A 163 16.90 2.90 -4.59
N ILE A 164 17.48 1.93 -3.88
CA ILE A 164 18.25 2.15 -2.65
C ILE A 164 19.70 1.75 -2.92
N PRO A 165 20.56 2.71 -3.25
CA PRO A 165 21.95 2.43 -3.59
C PRO A 165 22.77 1.94 -2.38
N GLU A 166 22.69 2.62 -1.25
CA GLU A 166 23.42 2.25 -0.04
C GLU A 166 22.75 2.87 1.19
N VAL A 167 22.60 2.08 2.24
CA VAL A 167 22.19 2.51 3.58
C VAL A 167 23.43 2.52 4.45
N LYS A 168 23.72 3.64 5.11
CA LYS A 168 24.88 3.77 5.98
C LYS A 168 24.47 4.15 7.39
N VAL A 169 24.90 3.36 8.36
CA VAL A 169 24.77 3.65 9.80
C VAL A 169 26.15 3.96 10.35
N PHE A 170 26.28 5.07 11.07
CA PHE A 170 27.58 5.56 11.56
C PHE A 170 27.44 6.40 12.83
N TYR A 171 28.57 6.76 13.43
CA TYR A 171 28.61 7.64 14.59
C TYR A 171 29.00 9.07 14.22
N ASP A 172 28.36 10.03 14.88
CA ASP A 172 28.83 11.41 14.89
C ASP A 172 30.23 11.53 15.56
N LYS A 173 30.99 12.57 15.20
CA LYS A 173 32.29 12.93 15.82
C LYS A 173 33.38 11.84 15.76
N SER A 174 33.41 11.05 14.68
CA SER A 174 34.44 10.03 14.41
C SER A 174 34.62 9.02 15.54
N LYS A 175 33.55 8.71 16.28
CA LYS A 175 33.57 7.71 17.35
C LYS A 175 33.51 6.30 16.75
N LYS A 176 33.96 5.32 17.54
CA LYS A 176 33.96 3.90 17.18
C LYS A 176 33.37 3.09 18.31
N TYR A 177 32.25 2.41 18.04
CA TYR A 177 31.60 1.49 18.96
C TYR A 177 30.98 0.35 18.16
N THR A 178 30.40 -0.63 18.85
CA THR A 178 29.60 -1.65 18.19
C THR A 178 28.42 -1.01 17.45
N ILE A 179 28.10 -1.46 16.23
CA ILE A 179 26.85 -1.12 15.53
C ILE A 179 26.07 -2.42 15.37
N ALA A 180 24.80 -2.41 15.73
CA ALA A 180 23.88 -3.52 15.52
C ALA A 180 22.67 -3.04 14.73
N ILE A 181 22.43 -3.63 13.55
CA ILE A 181 21.23 -3.39 12.74
C ILE A 181 20.31 -4.60 12.91
N HIS A 182 19.12 -4.36 13.44
CA HIS A 182 18.11 -5.40 13.66
C HIS A 182 17.29 -5.63 12.41
N ARG A 183 16.79 -4.54 11.82
CA ARG A 183 15.98 -4.61 10.61
C ARG A 183 15.97 -3.32 9.80
N ILE A 184 15.71 -3.47 8.51
CA ILE A 184 15.41 -2.38 7.58
C ILE A 184 14.03 -2.62 6.97
N GLU A 185 13.07 -1.75 7.25
CA GLU A 185 11.73 -1.74 6.65
C GLU A 185 11.71 -0.90 5.37
N ILE A 186 11.23 -1.46 4.26
CA ILE A 186 11.00 -0.74 3.00
C ILE A 186 9.51 -0.76 2.69
N THR A 187 8.91 0.42 2.57
CA THR A 187 7.53 0.59 2.10
C THR A 187 7.53 1.04 0.65
N ASN A 188 7.08 0.18 -0.24
CA ASN A 188 6.84 0.53 -1.64
C ASN A 188 5.47 1.20 -1.79
N GLU A 189 5.27 1.95 -2.87
CA GLU A 189 3.98 2.55 -3.19
C GLU A 189 3.49 2.29 -4.61
N ILE A 190 2.18 2.09 -4.73
CA ILE A 190 1.43 2.15 -5.99
C ILE A 190 0.49 3.35 -5.95
N ILE A 191 0.45 4.13 -7.03
CA ILE A 191 -0.12 5.48 -7.03
C ILE A 191 -1.18 5.58 -8.11
N GLN A 192 -2.37 6.09 -7.76
CA GLN A 192 -3.51 6.08 -8.67
C GLN A 192 -3.34 6.96 -9.92
N ASN A 193 -2.43 7.94 -9.89
CA ASN A 193 -2.23 8.89 -10.99
C ASN A 193 -1.00 8.55 -11.87
N GLU A 194 -0.31 7.44 -11.61
CA GLU A 194 0.96 7.13 -12.26
C GLU A 194 1.03 5.67 -12.71
N ASP A 195 1.95 5.36 -13.61
CA ASP A 195 2.23 3.97 -13.97
C ASP A 195 2.89 3.21 -12.82
N ASN A 196 2.31 2.08 -12.45
CA ASN A 196 2.74 1.20 -11.37
C ASN A 196 3.42 -0.09 -11.87
N SER A 197 3.52 -0.30 -13.19
CA SER A 197 4.08 -1.51 -13.84
C SER A 197 5.45 -1.93 -13.27
N THR A 198 6.37 -0.98 -13.13
CA THR A 198 7.73 -1.21 -12.64
C THR A 198 7.71 -1.66 -11.17
N THR A 199 7.05 -0.92 -10.27
CA THR A 199 6.92 -1.29 -8.85
C THR A 199 6.32 -2.68 -8.70
N ILE A 200 5.25 -2.99 -9.45
CA ILE A 200 4.56 -4.27 -9.36
C ILE A 200 5.46 -5.42 -9.83
N THR A 201 6.11 -5.27 -10.99
CA THR A 201 6.96 -6.32 -11.57
C THR A 201 8.19 -6.58 -10.71
N SER A 202 8.85 -5.52 -10.23
CA SER A 202 10.07 -5.60 -9.42
C SER A 202 9.86 -6.20 -8.04
N ASN A 203 8.63 -6.22 -7.54
CA ASN A 203 8.27 -6.82 -6.25
C ASN A 203 7.46 -8.13 -6.40
N LYS A 204 7.36 -8.69 -7.61
CA LYS A 204 6.69 -9.97 -7.86
C LYS A 204 7.35 -11.09 -7.05
N ASN A 205 6.54 -11.91 -6.38
CA ASN A 205 6.97 -13.04 -5.56
C ASN A 205 7.96 -12.69 -4.43
N VAL A 206 8.18 -11.41 -4.15
CA VAL A 206 8.94 -11.00 -2.96
C VAL A 206 8.05 -11.24 -1.75
N GLU A 207 8.56 -12.00 -0.80
CA GLU A 207 7.82 -12.26 0.43
C GLU A 207 7.76 -11.01 1.31
N ASN A 208 6.73 -10.97 2.16
CA ASN A 208 6.60 -9.99 3.22
C ASN A 208 6.45 -8.53 2.76
N ASN A 209 6.13 -8.18 1.49
CA ASN A 209 6.09 -6.78 1.03
C ASN A 209 5.25 -5.83 1.93
N ILE A 210 5.67 -4.56 2.00
CA ILE A 210 4.83 -3.46 2.54
C ILE A 210 4.47 -2.56 1.37
N ILE A 211 3.19 -2.53 1.01
CA ILE A 211 2.69 -1.70 -0.08
C ILE A 211 1.73 -0.65 0.48
N GLN A 212 2.08 0.62 0.30
CA GLN A 212 1.14 1.70 0.45
C GLN A 212 0.39 1.94 -0.85
N VAL A 213 -0.94 1.82 -0.81
CA VAL A 213 -1.81 2.11 -1.95
C VAL A 213 -2.19 3.58 -1.87
N ARG A 214 -1.60 4.45 -2.70
CA ARG A 214 -1.87 5.89 -2.70
C ARG A 214 -3.15 6.23 -3.43
N ARG A 215 -4.26 5.99 -2.72
CA ARG A 215 -5.63 6.23 -3.15
C ARG A 215 -6.54 6.47 -1.95
N THR A 216 -7.56 7.30 -2.14
CA THR A 216 -8.68 7.44 -1.21
C THR A 216 -9.87 6.63 -1.72
N LEU A 217 -10.55 5.91 -0.80
CA LEU A 217 -11.83 5.26 -1.04
C LEU A 217 -12.92 6.01 -0.28
N SER A 218 -13.93 6.49 -1.00
CA SER A 218 -15.05 7.21 -0.42
C SER A 218 -15.99 6.26 0.31
N LYS A 219 -16.51 6.69 1.47
CA LYS A 219 -17.61 5.99 2.15
C LYS A 219 -18.99 6.33 1.56
N ASP A 220 -19.08 7.45 0.84
CA ASP A 220 -20.36 8.02 0.40
C ASP A 220 -20.92 7.31 -0.84
N TYR A 221 -20.05 6.68 -1.63
CA TYR A 221 -20.38 5.96 -2.85
C TYR A 221 -19.51 4.71 -3.03
N TRP A 222 -19.96 3.80 -3.87
CA TRP A 222 -19.24 2.59 -4.28
C TRP A 222 -18.02 2.94 -5.13
N ASN A 223 -16.90 2.32 -4.79
CA ASN A 223 -15.64 2.45 -5.51
C ASN A 223 -15.36 1.15 -6.27
N THR A 224 -14.66 1.21 -7.40
CA THR A 224 -14.01 0.02 -7.96
C THR A 224 -12.60 -0.14 -7.41
N PHE A 225 -12.15 -1.36 -7.13
CA PHE A 225 -10.86 -1.61 -6.49
C PHE A 225 -10.20 -2.89 -7.01
N CYS A 226 -8.93 -2.82 -7.38
CA CYS A 226 -8.16 -3.95 -7.89
C CYS A 226 -6.70 -3.83 -7.42
N LEU A 227 -6.17 -4.90 -6.82
CA LEU A 227 -4.83 -4.94 -6.22
C LEU A 227 -4.01 -6.10 -6.79
N PRO A 228 -2.68 -5.97 -6.87
CA PRO A 228 -1.78 -7.02 -7.42
C PRO A 228 -1.43 -8.14 -6.44
N PHE A 229 -2.03 -8.14 -5.24
CA PHE A 229 -1.78 -9.09 -4.15
C PHE A 229 -3.08 -9.43 -3.41
N ASP A 230 -3.06 -10.52 -2.67
CA ASP A 230 -4.18 -10.96 -1.84
C ASP A 230 -4.31 -10.10 -0.56
N VAL A 231 -5.53 -9.88 -0.09
CA VAL A 231 -5.84 -9.26 1.20
C VAL A 231 -6.86 -10.14 1.91
N ASN A 232 -6.46 -10.72 3.04
CA ASN A 232 -7.35 -11.56 3.84
C ASN A 232 -8.45 -10.73 4.53
N GLU A 233 -9.47 -11.42 5.04
CA GLU A 233 -10.64 -10.80 5.64
C GLU A 233 -10.30 -9.85 6.81
N ASP A 234 -9.41 -10.26 7.71
CA ASP A 234 -9.01 -9.41 8.85
C ASP A 234 -8.33 -8.12 8.38
N SER A 235 -7.48 -8.22 7.36
CA SER A 235 -6.79 -7.07 6.76
C SER A 235 -7.75 -6.17 5.99
N VAL A 236 -8.76 -6.74 5.32
CA VAL A 236 -9.86 -5.96 4.71
C VAL A 236 -10.60 -5.17 5.80
N LYS A 237 -10.99 -5.83 6.90
CA LYS A 237 -11.70 -5.16 8.00
C LYS A 237 -10.88 -4.05 8.63
N LEU A 238 -9.60 -4.33 8.90
CA LEU A 238 -8.69 -3.41 9.58
C LEU A 238 -8.27 -2.23 8.70
N HIS A 239 -7.81 -2.48 7.47
CA HIS A 239 -7.18 -1.46 6.64
C HIS A 239 -8.14 -0.75 5.67
N LEU A 240 -9.32 -1.33 5.42
CA LEU A 240 -10.34 -0.78 4.53
C LEU A 240 -11.63 -0.37 5.26
N ASN A 241 -11.57 -0.21 6.59
CA ASN A 241 -12.68 0.21 7.44
C ASN A 241 -13.94 -0.67 7.30
N ASN A 242 -13.79 -1.99 7.49
CA ASN A 242 -14.87 -2.98 7.46
C ASN A 242 -15.88 -2.74 6.33
N PRO A 243 -15.44 -2.74 5.06
CA PRO A 243 -16.24 -2.32 3.93
C PRO A 243 -17.30 -3.37 3.56
N GLU A 244 -18.34 -2.94 2.85
CA GLU A 244 -19.07 -3.84 1.97
C GLU A 244 -18.20 -4.12 0.72
N LEU A 245 -18.05 -5.40 0.37
CA LEU A 245 -17.17 -5.84 -0.71
C LEU A 245 -17.88 -6.85 -1.61
N ARG A 246 -17.82 -6.61 -2.92
CA ARG A 246 -18.56 -7.35 -3.94
C ARG A 246 -17.65 -7.79 -5.07
N GLU A 247 -17.78 -9.04 -5.51
CA GLU A 247 -17.10 -9.57 -6.71
C GLU A 247 -18.09 -9.90 -7.83
N PHE A 248 -17.64 -9.74 -9.08
CA PHE A 248 -18.45 -10.11 -10.24
C PHE A 248 -18.58 -11.63 -10.31
N THR A 249 -19.80 -12.13 -10.44
CA THR A 249 -20.06 -13.58 -10.45
C THR A 249 -19.71 -14.28 -11.77
N GLY A 250 -19.46 -13.51 -12.84
CA GLY A 250 -19.43 -14.05 -14.21
C GLY A 250 -20.82 -14.33 -14.79
N ASN A 251 -21.90 -13.93 -14.11
CA ASN A 251 -23.26 -14.08 -14.61
C ASN A 251 -23.92 -12.72 -14.90
N VAL A 252 -24.77 -12.72 -15.92
CA VAL A 252 -25.52 -11.53 -16.36
C VAL A 252 -26.99 -11.91 -16.50
N ASN A 253 -27.88 -11.09 -15.93
CA ASN A 253 -29.32 -11.20 -16.15
C ASN A 253 -29.75 -10.12 -17.15
N GLY A 254 -30.06 -10.53 -18.38
CA GLY A 254 -30.38 -9.61 -19.47
C GLY A 254 -29.20 -8.69 -19.83
N THR A 255 -29.20 -7.49 -19.28
CA THR A 255 -28.14 -6.46 -19.47
C THR A 255 -27.48 -6.04 -18.16
N THR A 256 -27.79 -6.76 -17.07
CA THR A 256 -27.34 -6.45 -15.71
C THR A 256 -26.32 -7.47 -15.23
N MET A 257 -25.09 -7.02 -14.96
CA MET A 257 -24.03 -7.87 -14.40
C MET A 257 -24.31 -8.14 -12.92
N LEU A 258 -24.21 -9.41 -12.50
CA LEU A 258 -24.54 -9.83 -11.14
C LEU A 258 -23.29 -9.89 -10.25
N PHE A 259 -23.33 -9.20 -9.12
CA PHE A 259 -22.28 -9.21 -8.10
C PHE A 259 -22.77 -9.94 -6.85
N LYS A 260 -21.82 -10.48 -6.07
CA LYS A 260 -22.10 -11.16 -4.79
C LYS A 260 -21.14 -10.70 -3.70
N ASP A 261 -21.54 -10.89 -2.45
CA ASP A 261 -20.70 -10.61 -1.28
C ASP A 261 -19.40 -11.45 -1.30
N THR A 262 -18.34 -10.84 -0.79
CA THR A 262 -17.07 -11.51 -0.49
C THR A 262 -16.38 -10.78 0.66
N THR A 263 -15.50 -11.47 1.38
CA THR A 263 -14.82 -10.92 2.56
C THR A 263 -13.33 -10.67 2.34
N ALA A 264 -12.77 -11.16 1.23
CA ALA A 264 -11.34 -11.08 0.93
C ALA A 264 -11.10 -10.63 -0.52
N ILE A 265 -9.92 -10.05 -0.75
CA ILE A 265 -9.46 -9.60 -2.07
C ILE A 265 -8.43 -10.60 -2.58
N LYS A 266 -8.60 -11.05 -3.81
CA LYS A 266 -7.63 -11.89 -4.53
C LYS A 266 -6.84 -11.06 -5.53
N ALA A 267 -5.56 -11.40 -5.70
CA ALA A 267 -4.64 -10.74 -6.59
C ALA A 267 -5.20 -10.68 -8.03
N GLY A 268 -5.22 -9.46 -8.56
CA GLY A 268 -5.69 -9.09 -9.89
C GLY A 268 -7.19 -9.16 -10.11
N VAL A 269 -7.98 -9.65 -9.16
CA VAL A 269 -9.43 -9.66 -9.31
C VAL A 269 -9.97 -8.26 -9.05
N PRO A 270 -10.86 -7.73 -9.92
CA PRO A 270 -11.53 -6.46 -9.67
C PRO A 270 -12.76 -6.64 -8.75
N TYR A 271 -12.95 -5.67 -7.86
CA TYR A 271 -14.04 -5.63 -6.88
C TYR A 271 -14.77 -4.29 -6.90
N ILE A 272 -15.98 -4.28 -6.35
CA ILE A 272 -16.69 -3.06 -5.94
C ILE A 272 -16.69 -3.00 -4.41
N ILE A 273 -16.38 -1.84 -3.84
CA ILE A 273 -16.14 -1.66 -2.42
C ILE A 273 -16.76 -0.36 -1.89
N LYS A 274 -17.45 -0.43 -0.74
CA LYS A 274 -17.98 0.73 -0.01
C LYS A 274 -17.57 0.65 1.46
N PRO A 275 -16.49 1.36 1.84
CA PRO A 275 -16.05 1.45 3.24
C PRO A 275 -17.07 2.09 4.16
N THR A 276 -17.09 1.69 5.44
CA THR A 276 -17.93 2.36 6.46
C THR A 276 -17.43 3.75 6.82
N LYS A 277 -16.13 3.99 6.63
CA LYS A 277 -15.44 5.27 6.82
C LYS A 277 -14.45 5.49 5.69
N GLU A 278 -14.19 6.76 5.36
CA GLU A 278 -13.20 7.11 4.34
C GLU A 278 -11.85 6.42 4.61
N VAL A 279 -11.31 5.77 3.59
CA VAL A 279 -10.01 5.11 3.65
C VAL A 279 -9.02 5.98 2.89
N VAL A 280 -7.95 6.45 3.55
CA VAL A 280 -6.95 7.32 2.94
C VAL A 280 -5.60 6.61 2.90
N ASN A 281 -5.09 6.36 1.71
CA ASN A 281 -3.77 5.79 1.44
C ASN A 281 -3.42 4.54 2.28
N PRO A 282 -4.24 3.47 2.24
CA PRO A 282 -4.06 2.31 3.12
C PRO A 282 -2.71 1.63 2.89
N ILE A 283 -2.16 1.07 3.97
CA ILE A 283 -0.88 0.35 3.97
C ILE A 283 -1.16 -1.12 4.28
N PHE A 284 -0.75 -2.00 3.37
CA PHE A 284 -0.81 -3.44 3.56
C PHE A 284 0.59 -3.96 3.87
N ARG A 285 0.68 -4.80 4.90
CA ARG A 285 1.91 -5.44 5.35
C ARG A 285 1.82 -6.93 5.10
N ASN A 286 2.97 -7.58 4.93
CA ASN A 286 3.05 -9.01 4.70
C ASN A 286 2.27 -9.49 3.47
N VAL A 287 2.38 -8.75 2.36
CA VAL A 287 1.71 -9.12 1.11
C VAL A 287 2.71 -9.67 0.09
N VAL A 288 2.24 -10.52 -0.81
CA VAL A 288 3.02 -11.05 -1.92
C VAL A 288 2.33 -10.66 -3.21
N ILE A 289 3.05 -9.97 -4.10
CA ILE A 289 2.54 -9.65 -5.43
C ILE A 289 2.61 -10.91 -6.29
N THR A 290 1.44 -11.47 -6.61
CA THR A 290 1.30 -12.69 -7.41
C THR A 290 0.67 -12.41 -8.78
N ALA A 291 -0.03 -11.28 -8.96
CA ALA A 291 -0.65 -10.88 -10.21
C ALA A 291 -0.03 -9.58 -10.74
N VAL A 292 0.98 -9.70 -11.63
CA VAL A 292 1.65 -8.54 -12.23
C VAL A 292 0.78 -7.79 -13.25
N GLU A 293 -0.22 -8.48 -13.80
CA GLU A 293 -1.26 -7.89 -14.65
C GLU A 293 -2.63 -8.04 -13.96
N PRO A 294 -3.53 -7.06 -14.12
CA PRO A 294 -4.90 -7.18 -13.61
C PRO A 294 -5.69 -8.21 -14.43
N LYS A 295 -6.70 -8.81 -13.81
CA LYS A 295 -7.58 -9.78 -14.48
C LYS A 295 -8.78 -9.09 -15.13
N GLU A 296 -9.26 -9.73 -16.20
CA GLU A 296 -10.57 -9.52 -16.79
C GLU A 296 -11.45 -10.70 -16.37
N ILE A 297 -12.56 -10.44 -15.67
CA ILE A 297 -13.53 -11.47 -15.31
C ILE A 297 -14.70 -11.34 -16.27
N THR A 298 -14.89 -12.33 -17.14
CA THR A 298 -15.92 -12.34 -18.18
C THR A 298 -17.12 -13.17 -17.76
N ASP A 299 -18.27 -12.89 -18.37
CA ASP A 299 -19.39 -13.81 -18.35
C ASP A 299 -19.16 -15.02 -19.28
N ASN A 300 -20.05 -16.01 -19.21
CA ASN A 300 -19.94 -17.24 -20.02
C ASN A 300 -19.98 -16.99 -21.53
N THR A 301 -20.59 -15.89 -21.97
CA THR A 301 -20.63 -15.52 -23.39
C THR A 301 -19.40 -14.73 -23.84
N GLY A 302 -18.63 -14.19 -22.90
CA GLY A 302 -17.51 -13.29 -23.16
C GLY A 302 -17.93 -11.87 -23.54
N THR A 303 -19.23 -11.58 -23.64
CA THR A 303 -19.77 -10.27 -24.00
C THR A 303 -19.56 -9.24 -22.92
N TYR A 304 -19.77 -9.61 -21.64
CA TYR A 304 -19.64 -8.71 -20.49
C TYR A 304 -18.40 -9.03 -19.69
N ALA A 305 -17.65 -8.01 -19.31
CA ALA A 305 -16.45 -8.19 -18.52
C ALA A 305 -16.27 -7.10 -17.48
N PHE A 306 -15.73 -7.48 -16.33
CA PHE A 306 -15.23 -6.56 -15.32
C PHE A 306 -13.71 -6.60 -15.31
N VAL A 307 -13.08 -5.47 -15.62
CA VAL A 307 -11.65 -5.39 -15.98
C VAL A 307 -10.91 -4.55 -14.94
N GLY A 308 -9.92 -5.14 -14.28
CA GLY A 308 -9.05 -4.41 -13.36
C GLY A 308 -8.04 -3.51 -14.06
N ALA A 309 -7.55 -2.49 -13.36
CA ALA A 309 -6.51 -1.57 -13.82
C ALA A 309 -5.62 -1.16 -12.66
N TYR A 310 -4.32 -1.43 -12.72
CA TYR A 310 -3.37 -0.99 -11.70
C TYR A 310 -2.80 0.41 -11.95
N SER A 311 -2.77 0.86 -13.19
CA SER A 311 -2.27 2.16 -13.63
C SER A 311 -3.40 2.97 -14.28
N PRO A 312 -3.23 4.27 -14.53
CA PRO A 312 -4.18 5.06 -15.31
C PRO A 312 -4.45 4.44 -16.69
N THR A 313 -5.71 4.11 -16.98
CA THR A 313 -6.13 3.39 -18.18
C THR A 313 -7.11 4.24 -18.99
N GLU A 314 -6.83 4.39 -20.28
CA GLU A 314 -7.72 5.03 -21.24
C GLU A 314 -8.84 4.08 -21.64
N LEU A 315 -10.08 4.57 -21.61
CA LEU A 315 -11.29 3.84 -21.94
C LEU A 315 -11.85 4.25 -23.31
N LYS A 316 -12.56 3.33 -23.95
CA LYS A 316 -13.30 3.56 -25.18
C LYS A 316 -14.52 4.44 -24.92
N THR A 317 -14.74 5.39 -25.83
CA THR A 317 -15.83 6.39 -25.75
C THR A 317 -17.01 6.05 -26.65
N ASP A 318 -17.05 4.87 -27.26
CA ASP A 318 -18.14 4.38 -28.11
C ASP A 318 -19.33 3.83 -27.28
N GLY A 319 -19.11 3.56 -25.98
CA GLY A 319 -20.10 2.98 -25.07
C GLY A 319 -19.95 1.47 -24.87
N THR A 320 -18.87 0.88 -25.40
CA THR A 320 -18.44 -0.49 -25.08
C THR A 320 -17.73 -0.58 -23.74
N GLU A 321 -17.28 0.55 -23.18
CA GLU A 321 -16.66 0.61 -21.86
C GLU A 321 -17.37 1.63 -20.97
N LEU A 322 -17.56 1.28 -19.70
CA LEU A 322 -18.26 2.06 -18.70
C LEU A 322 -17.46 2.08 -17.40
N PHE A 323 -17.63 3.12 -16.58
CA PHE A 323 -17.02 3.20 -15.26
C PHE A 323 -18.05 3.57 -14.19
N LEU A 324 -17.77 3.17 -12.94
CA LEU A 324 -18.58 3.54 -11.77
C LEU A 324 -18.12 4.90 -11.22
N GLY A 325 -19.05 5.84 -11.10
CA GLY A 325 -18.79 7.19 -10.60
C GLY A 325 -19.30 7.45 -9.18
N ASP A 326 -19.14 8.70 -8.72
CA ASP A 326 -19.33 9.20 -7.35
C ASP A 326 -20.79 9.26 -6.86
N LYS A 327 -21.76 8.93 -7.71
CA LYS A 327 -23.20 8.93 -7.40
C LYS A 327 -23.83 7.54 -7.51
N ASP A 328 -23.02 6.49 -7.43
CA ASP A 328 -23.46 5.11 -7.60
C ASP A 328 -24.17 4.90 -8.95
N TYR A 329 -23.57 5.45 -10.02
CA TYR A 329 -24.04 5.35 -11.40
C TYR A 329 -22.94 4.81 -12.31
N LEU A 330 -23.36 4.10 -13.35
CA LEU A 330 -22.49 3.78 -14.48
C LEU A 330 -22.43 4.96 -15.46
N TYR A 331 -21.22 5.26 -15.93
CA TYR A 331 -20.97 6.36 -16.85
C TYR A 331 -20.24 5.87 -18.09
N LYS A 332 -20.63 6.45 -19.22
CA LYS A 332 -19.90 6.35 -20.48
C LYS A 332 -18.74 7.36 -20.47
N PRO A 333 -17.49 6.93 -20.79
CA PRO A 333 -16.36 7.82 -20.98
C PRO A 333 -16.63 8.91 -22.01
N LEU A 334 -16.17 10.13 -21.75
CA LEU A 334 -16.23 11.25 -22.69
C LEU A 334 -14.90 11.40 -23.43
N LYS A 335 -14.90 11.98 -24.63
CA LYS A 335 -13.68 12.15 -25.45
C LYS A 335 -12.54 12.84 -24.69
N ASP A 336 -12.86 13.85 -23.89
CA ASP A 336 -11.88 14.64 -23.15
C ASP A 336 -11.74 14.19 -21.68
N ASP A 337 -12.47 13.13 -21.28
CA ASP A 337 -12.45 12.54 -19.93
C ASP A 337 -12.75 11.04 -20.03
N ASN A 338 -11.80 10.31 -20.62
CA ASN A 338 -11.89 8.86 -20.84
C ASN A 338 -10.88 8.06 -20.03
N LYS A 339 -10.17 8.67 -19.08
CA LYS A 339 -9.11 7.99 -18.34
C LYS A 339 -9.52 7.70 -16.90
N ILE A 340 -9.59 6.42 -16.55
CA ILE A 340 -9.68 6.03 -15.14
C ILE A 340 -8.30 6.04 -14.51
N LYS A 341 -8.25 6.31 -13.21
CA LYS A 341 -7.04 6.21 -12.39
C LYS A 341 -6.70 4.76 -12.04
N GLY A 342 -5.47 4.52 -11.60
CA GLY A 342 -4.98 3.20 -11.18
C GLY A 342 -5.66 2.63 -9.93
N MET A 343 -5.45 1.33 -9.73
CA MET A 343 -6.08 0.45 -8.75
C MET A 343 -7.61 0.40 -8.85
N ARG A 344 -8.19 0.74 -10.00
CA ARG A 344 -9.64 0.76 -10.29
C ARG A 344 -10.03 -0.43 -11.17
N ALA A 345 -11.30 -0.47 -11.51
CA ALA A 345 -11.83 -1.35 -12.54
C ALA A 345 -12.92 -0.64 -13.35
N PHE A 346 -13.20 -1.18 -14.53
CA PHE A 346 -14.23 -0.71 -15.46
C PHE A 346 -14.98 -1.90 -16.06
N PHE A 347 -16.12 -1.62 -16.67
CA PHE A 347 -16.99 -2.61 -17.30
C PHE A 347 -16.80 -2.55 -18.81
N ARG A 348 -16.74 -3.70 -19.46
CA ARG A 348 -16.60 -3.84 -20.90
C ARG A 348 -17.72 -4.68 -21.47
N ILE A 349 -18.27 -4.26 -22.60
CA ILE A 349 -19.39 -4.87 -23.32
C ILE A 349 -18.98 -4.96 -24.79
N LYS A 350 -18.51 -6.13 -25.24
CA LYS A 350 -17.82 -6.31 -26.54
C LYS A 350 -18.74 -6.07 -27.77
N ASP A 351 -20.05 -6.16 -27.59
CA ASP A 351 -21.07 -5.92 -28.63
C ASP A 351 -22.14 -4.93 -28.17
N ALA A 352 -21.71 -3.79 -27.62
CA ALA A 352 -22.63 -2.81 -27.04
C ALA A 352 -23.60 -2.24 -28.07
N SER A 353 -24.87 -2.65 -27.99
CA SER A 353 -25.96 -2.05 -28.76
C SER A 353 -26.29 -0.65 -28.23
N GLN A 354 -26.29 0.37 -29.08
CA GLN A 354 -26.71 1.72 -28.69
C GLN A 354 -28.15 1.76 -28.14
N ALA A 355 -29.04 0.91 -28.65
CA ALA A 355 -30.43 0.84 -28.21
C ALA A 355 -30.60 0.30 -26.77
N LYS A 356 -29.62 -0.45 -26.26
CA LYS A 356 -29.64 -1.07 -24.93
C LYS A 356 -28.75 -0.35 -23.90
N GLN A 357 -28.03 0.71 -24.30
CA GLN A 357 -27.08 1.40 -23.42
C GLN A 357 -27.73 1.92 -22.14
N SER A 358 -28.96 2.42 -22.18
CA SER A 358 -29.69 2.88 -20.99
C SER A 358 -30.14 1.77 -20.05
N GLN A 359 -30.03 0.50 -20.46
CA GLN A 359 -30.44 -0.68 -19.69
C GLN A 359 -29.26 -1.37 -18.99
N TYR A 360 -28.01 -1.07 -19.38
CA TYR A 360 -26.86 -1.67 -18.71
C TYR A 360 -26.84 -1.29 -17.24
N GLY A 361 -26.54 -2.29 -16.40
CA GLY A 361 -26.50 -2.11 -14.96
C GLY A 361 -25.62 -3.15 -14.28
N ILE A 362 -25.43 -2.94 -12.99
CA ILE A 362 -24.87 -3.90 -12.05
C ILE A 362 -25.87 -4.13 -10.93
N SER A 363 -26.17 -5.39 -10.63
CA SER A 363 -26.91 -5.76 -9.43
C SER A 363 -25.88 -6.06 -8.36
N ILE A 364 -25.91 -5.27 -7.29
CA ILE A 364 -24.98 -5.44 -6.18
C ILE A 364 -25.55 -6.42 -5.15
N ASP A 365 -26.87 -6.49 -5.00
CA ASP A 365 -27.60 -7.49 -4.22
C ASP A 365 -28.91 -7.85 -4.94
N GLU A 366 -29.73 -8.73 -4.36
CA GLU A 366 -31.00 -9.18 -4.97
C GLU A 366 -32.00 -8.05 -5.22
N THR A 367 -31.83 -6.89 -4.59
CA THR A 367 -32.78 -5.76 -4.60
C THR A 367 -32.22 -4.47 -5.20
N THR A 368 -30.89 -4.29 -5.20
CA THR A 368 -30.23 -3.04 -5.57
C THR A 368 -29.54 -3.18 -6.93
N THR A 369 -30.07 -2.47 -7.92
CA THR A 369 -29.47 -2.35 -9.24
C THR A 369 -28.95 -0.92 -9.44
N ILE A 370 -27.65 -0.79 -9.67
CA ILE A 370 -27.02 0.44 -10.14
C ILE A 370 -27.06 0.43 -11.67
N THR A 371 -27.71 1.40 -12.29
CA THR A 371 -27.83 1.48 -13.75
C THR A 371 -27.04 2.65 -14.31
N LEU A 372 -26.94 2.75 -15.64
CA LEU A 372 -26.72 4.06 -16.23
C LEU A 372 -27.87 4.99 -15.82
N PRO A 373 -27.59 6.26 -15.49
CA PRO A 373 -28.65 7.22 -15.26
C PRO A 373 -29.37 7.42 -16.60
N ASN A 374 -30.64 7.03 -16.62
CA ASN A 374 -31.49 7.19 -17.78
C ASN A 374 -31.64 8.70 -18.01
N THR A 375 -31.07 9.23 -19.10
CA THR A 375 -31.05 10.69 -19.38
C THR A 375 -32.45 11.31 -19.53
N LYS A 376 -33.51 10.49 -19.47
CA LYS A 376 -34.92 10.91 -19.49
C LYS A 376 -35.61 10.96 -18.11
N ASN A 377 -35.04 10.35 -17.06
CA ASN A 377 -35.66 10.25 -15.73
C ASN A 377 -34.66 10.59 -14.61
N ILE A 378 -34.01 11.76 -14.70
CA ILE A 378 -33.48 12.42 -13.52
C ILE A 378 -34.63 13.25 -12.95
N PRO A 379 -35.15 12.97 -11.73
CA PRO A 379 -36.08 13.87 -11.08
C PRO A 379 -35.45 15.26 -11.01
N SER A 380 -36.12 16.21 -11.66
CA SER A 380 -35.71 17.60 -11.90
C SER A 380 -35.53 18.45 -10.62
N THR A 381 -35.43 17.84 -9.44
CA THR A 381 -35.54 18.53 -8.15
C THR A 381 -34.27 18.57 -7.31
N ILE A 382 -33.14 17.95 -7.72
CA ILE A 382 -31.85 18.13 -7.01
C ILE A 382 -30.66 18.17 -7.98
N GLN A 383 -30.84 18.77 -9.16
CA GLN A 383 -29.69 19.27 -9.92
C GLN A 383 -29.53 20.75 -9.63
N GLU A 384 -28.41 21.13 -9.02
CA GLU A 384 -27.96 22.52 -8.98
C GLU A 384 -27.86 23.01 -10.43
N ARG A 385 -28.85 23.79 -10.88
CA ARG A 385 -28.86 24.31 -12.24
C ARG A 385 -27.89 25.48 -12.30
N ILE A 386 -26.90 25.34 -13.15
CA ILE A 386 -25.90 26.37 -13.42
C ILE A 386 -26.25 26.95 -14.80
N TYR A 387 -26.22 28.26 -14.93
CA TYR A 387 -26.49 28.94 -16.18
C TYR A 387 -25.30 29.81 -16.59
N THR A 388 -25.05 29.90 -17.89
CA THR A 388 -24.21 30.97 -18.46
C THR A 388 -24.95 32.31 -18.35
N LEU A 389 -24.25 33.44 -18.53
CA LEU A 389 -24.85 34.77 -18.49
C LEU A 389 -25.93 35.01 -19.57
N ASP A 390 -25.86 34.29 -20.69
CA ASP A 390 -26.86 34.27 -21.77
C ASP A 390 -28.03 33.31 -21.49
N GLY A 391 -28.10 32.71 -20.30
CA GLY A 391 -29.24 31.91 -19.84
C GLY A 391 -29.24 30.45 -20.29
N ARG A 392 -28.14 29.92 -20.84
CA ARG A 392 -28.03 28.50 -21.21
C ARG A 392 -27.67 27.65 -20.00
N GLN A 393 -28.40 26.55 -19.79
CA GLN A 393 -28.15 25.63 -18.68
C GLN A 393 -26.93 24.73 -18.96
N VAL A 394 -26.03 24.62 -17.98
CA VAL A 394 -24.84 23.76 -17.99
C VAL A 394 -24.90 22.78 -16.79
N HIS A 395 -24.39 21.56 -16.99
CA HIS A 395 -24.81 20.40 -16.17
C HIS A 395 -23.78 19.97 -15.09
N SER A 396 -22.67 20.70 -14.90
CA SER A 396 -21.64 20.37 -13.90
C SER A 396 -20.81 21.60 -13.52
N THR A 397 -20.40 21.72 -12.24
CA THR A 397 -19.43 22.73 -11.78
C THR A 397 -17.98 22.35 -12.09
N HIS A 398 -17.67 21.07 -12.32
CA HIS A 398 -16.29 20.58 -12.38
C HIS A 398 -15.60 20.84 -13.73
N ASN A 399 -16.38 21.09 -14.80
CA ASN A 399 -15.88 21.20 -16.17
C ASN A 399 -16.34 22.49 -16.86
N LEU A 400 -16.54 23.56 -16.09
CA LEU A 400 -16.88 24.88 -16.63
C LEU A 400 -15.60 25.58 -17.11
N LYS A 401 -15.65 26.19 -18.29
CA LYS A 401 -14.59 27.10 -18.73
C LYS A 401 -14.51 28.28 -17.76
N SER A 402 -13.31 28.81 -17.56
CA SER A 402 -13.09 30.02 -16.77
C SER A 402 -14.05 31.14 -17.20
N GLY A 403 -14.78 31.72 -16.26
CA GLY A 403 -15.89 32.64 -16.56
C GLY A 403 -16.93 32.78 -15.46
N ILE A 404 -17.94 33.62 -15.71
CA ILE A 404 -19.02 33.94 -14.76
C ILE A 404 -20.25 33.10 -15.08
N TYR A 405 -20.81 32.46 -14.05
CA TYR A 405 -22.01 31.62 -14.12
C TYR A 405 -23.03 32.02 -13.05
N ILE A 406 -24.29 31.63 -13.25
CA ILE A 406 -25.37 31.76 -12.29
C ILE A 406 -25.68 30.39 -11.68
N LYS A 407 -25.48 30.23 -10.38
CA LYS A 407 -25.82 29.01 -9.63
C LYS A 407 -26.76 29.40 -8.50
N ASN A 408 -27.94 28.78 -8.43
CA ASN A 408 -28.97 29.06 -7.42
C ASN A 408 -29.30 30.57 -7.28
N GLY A 409 -29.35 31.29 -8.41
CA GLY A 409 -29.63 32.74 -8.45
C GLY A 409 -28.47 33.66 -8.03
N LYS A 410 -27.29 33.13 -7.72
CA LYS A 410 -26.09 33.91 -7.39
C LYS A 410 -25.02 33.79 -8.47
N LYS A 411 -24.32 34.90 -8.73
CA LYS A 411 -23.14 34.92 -9.61
C LYS A 411 -21.98 34.19 -8.93
N ILE A 412 -21.36 33.26 -9.64
CA ILE A 412 -20.13 32.58 -9.25
C ILE A 412 -19.09 32.78 -10.35
N TYR A 413 -17.82 32.90 -9.96
CA TYR A 413 -16.70 32.95 -10.88
C TYR A 413 -15.95 31.62 -10.81
N ILE A 414 -15.73 31.00 -11.97
CA ILE A 414 -14.89 29.82 -12.12
C ILE A 414 -13.58 30.30 -12.75
N ASN A 415 -12.45 29.95 -12.13
CA ASN A 415 -11.11 30.36 -12.58
C ASN A 415 -10.47 29.27 -13.43
#